data_AF-A0AA39V844-F1
#
_entry.id   AF-A0AA39V844-F1
#
_cell.length_a   1.000
_cell.length_b   1.000
_cell.length_c   1.000
_cell.angle_alpha   90.00
_cell.angle_beta   90.00
_cell.angle_gamma   90.00
#
_symmetry.space_group_name_H-M   'P 1'
#
loop_
_entity.id
_entity.type
_entity.pdbx_description
1 polymer ?
#
loop_
_entity_poly.entity_id
_entity_poly.type
_entity_poly.pdbx_seq_one_letter_code
_entity_poly.pdbx_strand_id
1 'polypeptide(L)'
;MFILISPSQVIRLTFNWIMHNSLQRTEPVVIDGDLKYYNLFDAMVDSFIWAMEKEGVSDVKVLISESGWPSAGNGKLTTPQLAATYNKNFKDHILSLKGTPKRPNMYIEGFIFATFNENQKPASVEQNFGLSYPNMEPVYPVFI
;
A
#
# COMPACT_ATOMS: atom_id res chain seq x y z
N MET A 1 -2.37 -6.73 -9.21
CA MET A 1 -3.26 -6.93 -8.05
C MET A 1 -3.49 -8.42 -7.92
N PHE A 2 -2.93 -9.05 -6.90
CA PHE A 2 -3.26 -10.43 -6.52
C PHE A 2 -4.08 -10.38 -5.23
N ILE A 3 -5.15 -11.17 -5.16
CA ILE A 3 -6.07 -11.24 -4.03
C ILE A 3 -6.05 -12.68 -3.55
N LEU A 4 -5.59 -12.91 -2.32
CA LEU A 4 -5.65 -14.22 -1.68
C LEU A 4 -6.70 -14.19 -0.57
N ILE A 5 -7.71 -15.04 -0.70
CA ILE A 5 -8.77 -15.23 0.29
C ILE A 5 -8.34 -16.39 1.20
N SER A 6 -8.08 -16.12 2.49
CA SER A 6 -7.83 -17.20 3.44
C SER A 6 -9.13 -17.87 3.88
N PRO A 7 -9.10 -19.13 4.34
CA PRO A 7 -10.24 -19.78 4.99
C PRO A 7 -10.77 -19.04 6.23
N SER A 8 -9.97 -18.11 6.78
CA SER A 8 -10.27 -17.28 7.95
C SER A 8 -10.84 -15.89 7.62
N GLN A 9 -11.34 -15.66 6.40
CA GLN A 9 -11.93 -14.39 5.94
C GLN A 9 -10.97 -13.19 5.97
N VAL A 10 -9.66 -13.44 5.92
CA VAL A 10 -8.65 -12.38 5.80
C VAL A 10 -8.23 -12.28 4.34
N ILE A 11 -8.40 -11.09 3.76
CA ILE A 11 -8.09 -10.88 2.35
C ILE A 11 -6.86 -10.01 2.20
N ARG A 12 -5.88 -10.58 1.48
CA ARG A 12 -4.55 -10.04 1.22
C ARG A 12 -4.56 -9.22 -0.06
N LEU A 13 -4.23 -7.93 0.02
CA LEU A 13 -4.08 -7.03 -1.13
C LEU A 13 -2.60 -6.74 -1.39
N THR A 14 -2.17 -6.91 -2.64
CA THR A 14 -0.86 -6.45 -3.17
C THR A 14 -1.06 -5.27 -4.12
N PHE A 15 -0.46 -4.13 -3.78
CA PHE A 15 -0.51 -2.92 -4.60
C PHE A 15 0.82 -2.67 -5.31
N ASN A 16 0.89 -3.05 -6.59
CA ASN A 16 1.98 -2.66 -7.47
C ASN A 16 1.47 -1.60 -8.44
N TRP A 17 2.10 -0.43 -8.39
CA TRP A 17 2.01 0.73 -9.31
C TRP A 17 1.00 1.85 -8.98
N ILE A 18 1.52 3.09 -9.11
CA ILE A 18 0.92 4.44 -9.01
C ILE A 18 0.65 4.94 -7.59
N MET A 19 1.64 5.61 -6.98
CA MET A 19 1.46 6.47 -5.82
C MET A 19 2.65 7.39 -5.62
N HIS A 20 2.67 8.50 -6.37
CA HIS A 20 3.48 9.64 -5.98
C HIS A 20 2.55 10.78 -5.59
N ASN A 21 2.57 11.17 -4.30
CA ASN A 21 1.85 12.29 -3.67
C ASN A 21 0.44 12.08 -3.08
N SER A 22 0.13 10.92 -2.48
CA SER A 22 -1.26 10.65 -2.11
C SER A 22 -1.71 11.06 -0.70
N LEU A 23 -0.82 11.17 0.32
CA LEU A 23 -1.31 11.37 1.71
C LEU A 23 -1.35 12.80 2.24
N GLN A 24 -0.94 13.81 1.45
CA GLN A 24 -0.97 15.23 1.87
C GLN A 24 -1.81 16.12 0.97
N ARG A 25 -2.77 15.55 0.26
CA ARG A 25 -3.63 16.32 -0.66
C ARG A 25 -4.74 17.05 0.10
N THR A 26 -5.00 18.28 -0.30
CA THR A 26 -6.15 19.07 0.16
C THR A 26 -7.41 18.80 -0.64
N GLU A 27 -7.26 18.27 -1.87
CA GLU A 27 -8.37 17.94 -2.77
C GLU A 27 -8.43 16.44 -3.07
N PRO A 28 -9.63 15.85 -3.14
CA PRO A 28 -9.81 14.44 -3.48
C PRO A 28 -9.29 14.13 -4.89
N VAL A 29 -8.71 12.95 -5.05
CA VAL A 29 -8.28 12.39 -6.34
C VAL A 29 -9.45 11.66 -7.01
N VAL A 30 -10.33 11.04 -6.21
CA VAL A 30 -11.53 10.35 -6.68
C VAL A 30 -12.70 10.75 -5.79
N ILE A 31 -13.85 11.04 -6.40
CA ILE A 31 -15.13 11.27 -5.72
C ILE A 31 -16.09 10.20 -6.22
N ASP A 32 -16.58 9.37 -5.30
CA ASP A 32 -17.57 8.31 -5.55
C ASP A 32 -18.81 8.56 -4.68
N GLY A 33 -19.79 9.25 -5.26
CA GLY A 33 -20.93 9.78 -4.50
C GLY A 33 -20.45 10.71 -3.38
N ASP A 34 -20.80 10.37 -2.13
CA ASP A 34 -20.38 11.11 -0.94
C ASP A 34 -18.97 10.72 -0.44
N LEU A 35 -18.37 9.66 -0.98
CA LEU A 35 -17.05 9.19 -0.59
C LEU A 35 -15.97 9.97 -1.34
N LYS A 36 -15.07 10.61 -0.56
CA LYS A 36 -13.96 11.41 -1.08
C LYS A 36 -12.64 10.73 -0.77
N TYR A 37 -11.93 10.32 -1.81
CA TYR A 37 -10.65 9.64 -1.72
C TYR A 37 -9.51 10.60 -1.99
N TYR A 38 -8.70 10.87 -0.97
CA TYR A 38 -7.52 11.72 -1.08
C TYR A 38 -6.29 10.95 -1.56
N ASN A 39 -6.36 9.63 -1.50
CA ASN A 39 -5.31 8.73 -1.92
C ASN A 39 -5.90 7.49 -2.61
N LEU A 40 -5.13 6.91 -3.54
CA LEU A 40 -5.51 5.69 -4.25
C LEU A 40 -5.56 4.45 -3.32
N PHE A 41 -4.84 4.44 -2.20
CA PHE A 41 -4.78 3.27 -1.30
C PHE A 41 -6.17 3.03 -0.71
N ASP A 42 -6.80 4.07 -0.18
CA ASP A 42 -8.17 4.04 0.32
C ASP A 42 -9.16 3.64 -0.79
N ALA A 43 -9.01 4.21 -1.99
CA ALA A 43 -9.88 3.92 -3.12
C ALA A 43 -9.79 2.44 -3.53
N MET A 44 -8.58 1.88 -3.54
CA MET A 44 -8.36 0.47 -3.87
C MET A 44 -8.90 -0.46 -2.79
N VAL A 45 -8.64 -0.17 -1.51
CA VAL A 45 -9.21 -0.94 -0.39
C VAL A 45 -10.74 -0.91 -0.44
N ASP A 46 -11.36 0.24 -0.66
CA ASP A 46 -12.81 0.36 -0.72
C ASP A 46 -13.41 -0.27 -1.98
N SER A 47 -12.74 -0.20 -3.13
CA SER A 47 -13.16 -0.93 -4.33
C SER A 47 -13.24 -2.43 -4.09
N PHE A 48 -12.28 -2.95 -3.31
CA PHE A 48 -12.25 -4.36 -2.94
C PHE A 48 -13.39 -4.70 -1.99
N ILE A 49 -13.62 -3.87 -0.97
CA ILE A 49 -14.71 -4.04 -0.01
C ILE A 49 -16.07 -4.01 -0.73
N TRP A 50 -16.27 -3.07 -1.65
CA TRP A 50 -17.48 -2.99 -2.47
C TRP A 50 -17.73 -4.26 -3.27
N ALA A 51 -16.68 -4.83 -3.87
CA ALA A 51 -16.79 -6.09 -4.60
C ALA A 51 -17.22 -7.24 -3.67
N MET A 52 -16.66 -7.33 -2.46
CA MET A 52 -17.02 -8.35 -1.49
C MET A 52 -18.47 -8.21 -1.00
N GLU A 53 -18.92 -6.99 -0.73
CA GLU A 53 -20.31 -6.71 -0.34
C GLU A 53 -21.29 -7.08 -1.44
N LYS A 54 -20.94 -6.85 -2.71
CA LYS A 54 -21.76 -7.23 -3.86
C LYS A 54 -21.94 -8.75 -3.99
N GLU A 55 -20.93 -9.51 -3.61
CA GLU A 55 -20.98 -10.99 -3.53
C GLU A 55 -21.58 -11.50 -2.21
N GLY A 56 -22.18 -10.63 -1.39
CA GLY A 56 -22.87 -10.99 -0.16
C GLY A 56 -21.97 -11.16 1.06
N VAL A 57 -20.70 -10.74 0.99
CA VAL A 57 -19.74 -10.82 2.10
C VAL A 57 -19.46 -9.42 2.65
N SER A 58 -20.29 -8.99 3.61
CA SER A 58 -20.25 -7.62 4.13
C SER A 58 -19.34 -7.39 5.33
N ASP A 59 -18.94 -8.42 6.09
CA ASP A 59 -18.14 -8.28 7.31
C ASP A 59 -16.68 -8.77 7.15
N VAL A 60 -16.13 -8.64 5.94
CA VAL A 60 -14.77 -9.12 5.66
C VAL A 60 -13.73 -8.26 6.37
N LYS A 61 -12.74 -8.89 7.00
CA LYS A 61 -11.56 -8.20 7.54
C LYS A 61 -10.50 -8.08 6.46
N VAL A 62 -10.00 -6.87 6.25
CA VAL A 62 -9.00 -6.57 5.22
C VAL A 62 -7.62 -6.48 5.88
N LEU A 63 -6.65 -7.18 5.30
CA LEU A 63 -5.24 -7.12 5.68
C LEU A 63 -4.41 -6.80 4.45
N ILE A 64 -3.56 -5.80 4.53
CA ILE A 64 -2.67 -5.43 3.42
C ILE A 64 -1.41 -6.27 3.54
N SER A 65 -1.33 -7.34 2.75
CA SER A 65 -0.19 -8.25 2.81
C SER A 65 1.08 -7.64 2.26
N GLU A 66 0.94 -6.78 1.25
CA GLU A 66 2.08 -6.24 0.51
C GLU A 66 1.74 -4.83 0.01
N SER A 67 2.50 -3.87 0.48
CA SER A 67 2.43 -2.48 0.02
C SER A 67 3.83 -1.90 0.05
N GLY A 68 4.30 -1.35 -1.06
CA GLY A 68 5.67 -0.85 -1.15
C GLY A 68 5.93 -0.03 -2.40
N TRP A 69 7.07 0.65 -2.42
CA TRP A 69 7.52 1.41 -3.59
C TRP A 69 8.99 1.16 -3.88
N PRO A 70 9.36 0.87 -5.14
CA PRO A 70 10.73 0.56 -5.49
C PRO A 70 11.62 1.82 -5.48
N SER A 71 12.84 1.64 -4.99
CA SER A 71 13.84 2.71 -4.85
C SER A 71 14.70 2.93 -6.09
N ALA A 72 14.63 2.04 -7.08
CA ALA A 72 15.36 2.12 -8.35
C ALA A 72 14.67 1.24 -9.41
N GLY A 73 15.22 1.25 -10.64
CA GLY A 73 14.80 0.37 -11.74
C GLY A 73 13.97 1.04 -12.84
N ASN A 74 13.39 2.22 -12.60
CA ASN A 74 12.58 2.96 -13.57
C ASN A 74 12.81 4.49 -13.46
N GLY A 75 14.08 4.90 -13.59
CA GLY A 75 14.48 6.31 -13.70
C GLY A 75 13.97 7.20 -12.57
N LYS A 76 13.40 8.36 -12.93
CA LYS A 76 12.91 9.36 -11.96
C LYS A 76 11.63 8.94 -11.21
N LEU A 77 10.99 7.83 -11.59
CA LEU A 77 9.76 7.35 -10.95
C LEU A 77 10.04 6.41 -9.77
N THR A 78 11.28 5.97 -9.62
CA THR A 78 11.71 5.01 -8.59
C THR A 78 13.02 5.51 -8.02
N THR A 79 12.94 6.30 -6.95
CA THR A 79 14.10 6.82 -6.24
C THR A 79 13.98 6.49 -4.75
N PRO A 80 15.09 6.44 -4.00
CA PRO A 80 15.04 6.23 -2.55
C PRO A 80 14.16 7.24 -1.82
N GLN A 81 14.11 8.50 -2.30
CA GLN A 81 13.25 9.53 -1.74
C GLN A 81 11.77 9.21 -1.94
N LEU A 82 11.36 8.78 -3.15
CA LEU A 82 9.97 8.43 -3.41
C LEU A 82 9.54 7.20 -2.62
N ALA A 83 10.43 6.21 -2.51
CA ALA A 83 10.21 5.02 -1.72
C ALA A 83 10.04 5.32 -0.23
N ALA A 84 10.91 6.17 0.33
CA ALA A 84 10.81 6.64 1.71
C ALA A 84 9.49 7.37 1.96
N THR A 85 9.10 8.29 1.06
CA THR A 85 7.83 9.01 1.17
C THR A 85 6.65 8.05 1.18
N TYR A 86 6.59 7.10 0.24
CA TYR A 86 5.49 6.14 0.16
C TYR A 86 5.41 5.27 1.42
N ASN A 87 6.52 4.65 1.83
CA ASN A 87 6.54 3.70 2.94
C ASN A 87 6.27 4.38 4.29
N LYS A 88 6.77 5.61 4.50
CA LYS A 88 6.44 6.41 5.68
C LYS A 88 4.95 6.76 5.71
N ASN A 89 4.42 7.23 4.59
CA ASN A 89 3.01 7.58 4.44
C ASN A 89 2.10 6.37 4.71
N PHE A 90 2.40 5.22 4.10
CA PHE A 90 1.64 3.98 4.34
C PHE A 90 1.64 3.61 5.83
N LYS A 91 2.82 3.59 6.47
CA LYS A 91 2.96 3.35 7.91
C LYS A 91 2.12 4.32 8.73
N ASP A 92 2.24 5.62 8.47
CA ASP A 92 1.54 6.66 9.24
C ASP A 92 0.02 6.55 9.04
N HIS A 93 -0.45 6.20 7.83
CA HIS A 93 -1.86 5.98 7.55
C HIS A 93 -2.44 4.80 8.33
N ILE A 94 -1.80 3.62 8.28
CA ILE A 94 -2.31 2.44 9.00
C ILE A 94 -2.27 2.65 10.53
N LEU A 95 -1.24 3.33 11.04
CA LEU A 95 -1.10 3.66 12.47
C LEU A 95 -2.06 4.78 12.92
N SER A 96 -2.58 5.59 12.00
CA SER A 96 -3.55 6.65 12.35
C SER A 96 -4.92 6.10 12.76
N LEU A 97 -5.21 4.82 12.47
CA LEU A 97 -6.50 4.16 12.73
C LEU A 97 -7.70 4.85 12.07
N LYS A 98 -7.48 5.73 11.10
CA LYS A 98 -8.54 6.46 10.40
C LYS A 98 -9.44 5.54 9.57
N GLY A 99 -8.92 4.40 9.11
CA GLY A 99 -9.59 3.55 8.14
C GLY A 99 -9.71 4.23 6.77
N THR A 100 -10.68 3.78 5.98
CA THR A 100 -10.99 4.32 4.64
C THR A 100 -12.30 5.12 4.64
N PRO A 101 -12.61 5.90 3.60
CA PRO A 101 -13.88 6.61 3.49
C PRO A 101 -15.13 5.73 3.66
N LYS A 102 -15.16 4.52 3.08
CA LYS A 102 -16.30 3.58 3.23
C LYS A 102 -16.33 2.91 4.60
N ARG A 103 -15.17 2.64 5.19
CA ARG A 103 -15.04 2.00 6.51
C ARG A 103 -14.19 2.86 7.45
N PRO A 104 -14.75 3.99 7.93
CA PRO A 104 -14.04 4.87 8.84
C PRO A 104 -13.79 4.16 10.18
N ASN A 105 -12.65 4.46 10.81
CA ASN A 105 -12.21 3.87 12.08
C ASN A 105 -11.95 2.36 12.04
N MET A 106 -11.87 1.77 10.84
CA MET A 106 -11.49 0.37 10.68
C MET A 106 -10.00 0.21 10.94
N TYR A 107 -9.64 -0.77 11.78
CA TYR A 107 -8.26 -1.22 11.92
C TYR A 107 -7.82 -1.93 10.63
N ILE A 108 -6.76 -1.43 10.00
CA ILE A 108 -6.14 -2.04 8.82
C ILE A 108 -4.76 -2.53 9.24
N GLU A 109 -4.60 -3.85 9.30
CA GLU A 109 -3.28 -4.46 9.44
C GLU A 109 -2.55 -4.39 8.09
N GLY A 110 -1.27 -4.04 8.09
CA GLY A 110 -0.51 -3.85 6.86
C GLY A 110 0.97 -4.13 6.98
N PHE A 111 1.55 -4.72 5.93
CA PHE A 111 2.97 -5.05 5.84
C PHE A 111 3.63 -4.30 4.68
N ILE A 112 4.79 -3.70 4.96
CA ILE A 112 5.61 -3.08 3.93
C ILE A 112 6.34 -4.17 3.15
N PHE A 113 6.15 -4.19 1.83
CA PHE A 113 6.91 -5.02 0.92
C PHE A 113 8.14 -4.24 0.43
N ALA A 114 9.38 -4.62 0.73
CA ALA A 114 9.81 -5.77 1.55
C ALA A 114 11.03 -5.40 2.42
N THR A 115 11.52 -6.33 3.24
CA THR A 115 12.70 -6.09 4.08
C THR A 115 13.96 -5.85 3.27
N PHE A 116 14.23 -6.65 2.23
CA PHE A 116 15.48 -6.62 1.47
C PHE A 116 15.26 -6.41 -0.03
N ASN A 117 16.26 -5.83 -0.70
CA ASN A 117 16.36 -5.89 -2.16
C ASN A 117 16.63 -7.33 -2.62
N GLU A 118 15.79 -7.86 -3.51
CA GLU A 118 15.80 -9.27 -3.93
C GLU A 118 16.40 -9.41 -5.33
N ASN A 119 17.72 -9.66 -5.41
CA ASN A 119 18.46 -9.66 -6.68
C ASN A 119 18.14 -10.84 -7.64
N GLN A 120 17.39 -11.84 -7.19
CA GLN A 120 16.94 -12.96 -8.03
C GLN A 120 15.57 -12.71 -8.68
N LYS A 121 14.91 -11.58 -8.38
CA LYS A 121 13.67 -11.18 -9.05
C LYS A 121 13.94 -10.64 -10.46
N PRO A 122 12.91 -10.55 -11.33
CA PRO A 122 13.04 -9.94 -12.65
C PRO A 122 13.78 -8.60 -12.58
N ALA A 123 14.72 -8.38 -13.51
CA ALA A 123 15.50 -7.14 -13.53
C ALA A 123 14.61 -5.90 -13.65
N SER A 124 15.13 -4.72 -13.24
CA SER A 124 14.40 -3.44 -13.07
C SER A 124 13.82 -3.29 -11.66
N VAL A 125 12.56 -2.87 -11.52
CA VAL A 125 11.98 -2.39 -10.26
C VAL A 125 11.83 -3.48 -9.21
N GLU A 126 11.56 -4.71 -9.62
CA GLU A 126 11.27 -5.84 -8.72
C GLU A 126 12.45 -6.19 -7.80
N GLN A 127 13.68 -5.84 -8.18
CA GLN A 127 14.87 -6.05 -7.37
C GLN A 127 15.09 -4.97 -6.30
N ASN A 128 14.26 -3.91 -6.28
CA ASN A 128 14.55 -2.66 -5.57
C ASN A 128 13.47 -2.20 -4.56
N PHE A 129 12.60 -3.11 -4.11
CA PHE A 129 11.54 -2.83 -3.12
C PHE A 129 12.01 -2.84 -1.65
N GLY A 130 13.25 -3.24 -1.39
CA GLY A 130 13.78 -3.38 -0.04
C GLY A 130 13.82 -2.07 0.75
N LEU A 131 13.51 -2.17 2.04
CA LEU A 131 13.86 -1.16 3.03
C LEU A 131 15.37 -1.13 3.29
N SER A 132 16.01 -2.30 3.18
CA SER A 132 17.45 -2.49 3.37
C SER A 132 18.10 -3.23 2.20
N TYR A 133 19.39 -2.98 2.00
CA TYR A 133 20.24 -3.84 1.18
C TYR A 133 20.48 -5.19 1.87
N PRO A 134 20.90 -6.23 1.15
CA PRO A 134 21.21 -7.54 1.75
C PRO A 134 22.30 -7.51 2.84
N ASN A 135 23.15 -6.48 2.86
CA ASN A 135 24.15 -6.24 3.90
C ASN A 135 23.59 -5.50 5.14
N MET A 136 22.26 -5.40 5.27
CA MET A 136 21.53 -4.74 6.37
C MET A 136 21.60 -3.21 6.40
N GLU A 137 22.40 -2.58 5.54
CA GLU A 137 22.39 -1.13 5.40
C GLU A 137 21.03 -0.64 4.88
N PRO A 138 20.45 0.42 5.47
CA PRO A 138 19.18 0.95 5.01
C PRO A 138 19.33 1.54 3.60
N VAL A 139 18.38 1.24 2.70
CA VAL A 139 18.31 1.91 1.40
C VAL A 139 17.88 3.36 1.59
N TYR A 140 16.98 3.60 2.55
CA TYR A 140 16.49 4.92 2.96
C TYR A 140 15.90 4.85 4.37
N PRO A 141 15.82 5.97 5.11
CA PRO A 141 15.27 6.00 6.47
C PRO A 141 13.73 5.90 6.46
N VAL A 142 13.16 4.93 7.20
CA VAL A 142 11.69 4.76 7.36
C VAL A 142 11.21 4.79 8.82
N PHE A 143 12.06 4.37 9.76
CA PHE A 143 11.70 4.23 11.19
C PHE A 143 12.39 5.24 12.12
N ILE A 144 12.90 6.33 11.55
CA ILE A 144 13.53 7.42 12.29
C ILE A 144 12.60 8.61 12.39
#